data_AF-A0AAE4EBW4-F1
#
_entry.id   AF-A0AAE4EBW4-F1
#
_cell.length_a   1.000
_cell.length_b   1.000
_cell.length_c   1.000
_cell.angle_alpha   90.00
_cell.angle_beta   90.00
_cell.angle_gamma   90.00
#
_symmetry.space_group_name_H-M   'P 1'
#
loop_
_entity.id
_entity.type
_entity.pdbx_description
1 polymer ?
#
loop_
_entity_poly.entity_id
_entity_poly.type
_entity_poly.pdbx_seq_one_letter_code
_entity_poly.pdbx_strand_id
1 'polypeptide(L)'
;MRFFFDPGSGAALWDDAGPADLDELPISASLRASVDSLVEQYDESVNWDYPPDPGPWREARCARFNADVRAVLGRLREELGHGVEDRFTELHEDPELDRYLADPGGFRR
;
A
#
# COMPACT_ATOMS: atom_id res chain seq x y z
N MET A 1 -7.87 -14.69 4.84
CA MET A 1 -6.66 -13.89 4.53
C MET A 1 -7.04 -12.43 4.46
N ARG A 2 -6.15 -11.52 4.87
CA ARG A 2 -6.40 -10.08 4.95
C ARG A 2 -5.47 -9.35 3.98
N PHE A 3 -6.00 -8.34 3.29
CA PHE A 3 -5.23 -7.50 2.38
C PHE A 3 -5.11 -6.09 2.95
N PHE A 4 -3.89 -5.68 3.31
CA PHE A 4 -3.53 -4.33 3.74
C PHE A 4 -2.02 -4.17 3.70
N PHE A 5 -1.53 -2.94 3.68
CA PHE A 5 -0.10 -2.65 3.73
C PHE A 5 0.32 -2.25 5.14
N ASP A 6 1.53 -2.65 5.51
CA ASP A 6 2.24 -2.17 6.70
C ASP A 6 3.59 -1.61 6.24
N PRO A 7 3.89 -0.32 6.48
CA PRO A 7 5.13 0.31 6.01
C PRO A 7 6.39 -0.50 6.31
N GLY A 8 7.18 -0.80 5.27
CA GLY A 8 8.45 -1.52 5.38
C GLY A 8 8.35 -3.00 5.71
N SER A 9 7.14 -3.56 5.81
CA SER A 9 6.93 -4.99 6.06
C SER A 9 7.27 -5.87 4.85
N GLY A 10 7.29 -5.29 3.64
CA GLY A 10 7.48 -6.04 2.41
C GLY A 10 6.27 -6.90 2.02
N ALA A 11 5.09 -6.69 2.60
CA ALA A 11 3.92 -7.53 2.35
C ALA A 11 2.60 -6.74 2.25
N ALA A 12 1.66 -7.29 1.47
CA ALA A 12 0.29 -6.79 1.36
C ALA A 12 -0.79 -7.83 1.71
N LEU A 13 -0.40 -9.11 1.87
CA LEU A 13 -1.29 -10.21 2.22
C LEU A 13 -0.86 -10.83 3.54
N TRP A 14 -1.84 -11.08 4.40
CA TRP A 14 -1.62 -11.49 5.78
C TRP A 14 -2.57 -12.64 6.15
N ASP A 15 -2.00 -13.75 6.61
CA ASP A 15 -2.73 -14.84 7.23
C ASP A 15 -2.75 -14.67 8.76
N ASP A 16 -3.14 -15.70 9.51
CA ASP A 16 -3.18 -15.62 10.98
C ASP A 16 -1.79 -15.78 11.63
N ALA A 17 -0.79 -16.27 10.89
CA ALA A 17 0.58 -16.47 11.35
C ALA A 17 1.50 -15.29 11.01
N GLY A 18 1.17 -14.47 10.01
CA GLY A 18 1.95 -13.30 9.62
C GLY A 18 1.76 -12.90 8.15
N PRO A 19 2.77 -12.24 7.54
CA PRO A 19 2.83 -12.05 6.10
C PRO A 19 2.71 -13.39 5.37
N ALA A 20 1.79 -13.46 4.41
CA ALA A 20 1.63 -14.65 3.59
C ALA A 20 2.77 -14.73 2.56
N ASP A 21 3.34 -15.92 2.37
CA ASP A 21 4.31 -16.18 1.32
C ASP A 21 3.60 -16.24 -0.04
N LEU A 22 3.81 -15.23 -0.88
CA LEU A 22 3.20 -15.19 -2.22
C LEU A 22 3.67 -16.34 -3.11
N ASP A 23 4.85 -16.92 -2.84
CA ASP A 23 5.40 -18.05 -3.59
C ASP A 23 4.60 -19.34 -3.39
N GLU A 24 3.99 -19.50 -2.22
CA GLU A 24 3.16 -20.65 -1.86
C GLU A 24 1.68 -20.50 -2.27
N LEU A 25 1.25 -19.29 -2.62
CA LEU A 25 -0.12 -19.03 -3.04
C LEU A 25 -0.38 -19.50 -4.48
N PRO A 26 -1.57 -20.07 -4.77
CA PRO A 26 -1.97 -20.52 -6.11
C PRO A 26 -2.41 -19.34 -7.00
N ILE A 27 -1.56 -18.32 -7.11
CA ILE A 27 -1.75 -17.15 -7.99
C ILE A 27 -0.75 -17.16 -9.14
N SER A 28 -1.12 -16.49 -10.22
CA SER A 28 -0.26 -16.29 -11.38
C SER A 28 0.97 -15.46 -11.04
N ALA A 29 2.08 -15.76 -11.70
CA ALA A 29 3.32 -15.00 -11.55
C ALA A 29 3.15 -13.50 -11.87
N SER A 30 2.24 -13.16 -12.79
CA SER A 30 1.93 -11.76 -13.10
C SER A 30 1.18 -11.06 -11.97
N LEU A 31 0.29 -11.76 -11.26
CA LEU A 31 -0.38 -11.21 -10.09
C LEU A 31 0.59 -11.03 -8.93
N ARG A 32 1.47 -12.01 -8.68
CA ARG A 32 2.55 -11.92 -7.68
C ARG A 32 3.40 -10.67 -7.90
N ALA A 33 3.95 -10.49 -9.11
CA ALA A 33 4.72 -9.30 -9.46
C ALA A 33 3.93 -7.99 -9.31
N SER A 34 2.60 -8.01 -9.54
CA SER A 34 1.76 -6.83 -9.32
C SER A 34 1.62 -6.50 -7.84
N VAL A 35 1.48 -7.53 -6.97
CA VAL A 35 1.44 -7.34 -5.52
C VAL A 35 2.78 -6.81 -5.01
N ASP A 36 3.89 -7.40 -5.43
CA ASP A 36 5.25 -6.94 -5.06
C ASP A 36 5.46 -5.48 -5.46
N SER A 37 5.09 -5.12 -6.68
CA SER A 37 5.18 -3.74 -7.15
C SER A 37 4.30 -2.76 -6.36
N LEU A 38 3.14 -3.20 -5.87
CA LEU A 38 2.31 -2.36 -5.00
C LEU A 38 2.93 -2.18 -3.61
N VAL A 39 3.57 -3.22 -3.07
CA VAL A 39 4.29 -3.14 -1.79
C VAL A 39 5.42 -2.12 -1.89
N GLU A 40 6.27 -2.23 -2.92
CA GLU A 40 7.37 -1.29 -3.15
C GLU A 40 6.87 0.15 -3.30
N GLN A 41 5.79 0.35 -4.07
CA GLN A 41 5.20 1.67 -4.25
C GLN A 41 4.58 2.20 -2.95
N TYR A 42 3.95 1.37 -2.13
CA TYR A 42 3.36 1.80 -0.87
C TYR A 42 4.42 2.40 0.07
N ASP A 43 5.61 1.80 0.12
CA ASP A 43 6.73 2.33 0.90
C ASP A 43 7.18 3.72 0.41
N GLU A 44 7.06 4.03 -0.88
CA GLU A 44 7.33 5.39 -1.39
C GLU A 44 6.31 6.44 -0.92
N SER A 45 5.13 6.01 -0.45
CA SER A 45 4.09 6.91 0.08
C SER A 45 4.38 7.38 1.51
N VAL A 46 5.35 6.76 2.18
CA VAL A 46 5.67 7.01 3.58
C VAL A 46 6.77 8.05 3.69
N ASN A 47 6.61 8.99 4.62
CA ASN A 47 7.70 9.89 5.00
C ASN A 47 8.69 9.15 5.91
N TRP A 48 9.76 8.60 5.34
CA TRP A 48 10.74 7.82 6.12
C TRP A 48 11.63 8.67 7.03
N ASP A 49 11.74 9.98 6.80
CA ASP A 49 12.46 10.87 7.72
C ASP A 49 11.70 10.98 9.05
N TYR A 50 10.38 11.09 8.98
CA TYR A 50 9.50 11.03 10.14
C TYR A 50 8.08 10.56 9.73
N PRO A 51 7.71 9.28 9.93
CA PRO A 51 6.43 8.74 9.45
C PRO A 51 5.16 9.46 9.90
N PRO A 52 5.13 10.12 11.08
CA PRO A 52 3.99 10.94 11.48
C PRO A 52 3.82 12.23 10.68
N ASP A 53 4.81 12.68 9.90
CA ASP A 53 4.68 13.85 9.03
C ASP A 53 4.03 13.47 7.68
N PRO A 54 3.53 14.46 6.92
CA PRO A 54 2.95 14.25 5.60
C PRO A 54 3.81 13.38 4.69
N GLY A 55 3.18 12.34 4.11
CA GLY A 55 3.78 11.53 3.05
C GLY A 55 4.00 12.35 1.77
N PRO A 56 4.97 12.00 0.91
CA PRO A 56 5.39 12.83 -0.22
C PRO A 56 4.40 12.82 -1.39
N TRP A 57 3.38 11.96 -1.37
CA TRP A 57 2.49 11.75 -2.50
C TRP A 57 1.41 12.82 -2.61
N ARG A 58 1.28 13.33 -3.84
CA ARG A 58 0.16 14.19 -4.26
C ARG A 58 -1.09 13.37 -4.57
N GLU A 59 -2.25 14.01 -4.53
CA GLU A 59 -3.56 13.34 -4.65
C GLU A 59 -3.66 12.52 -5.95
N ALA A 60 -3.10 13.03 -7.05
CA ALA A 60 -3.09 12.31 -8.32
C ALA A 60 -2.31 10.97 -8.27
N ARG A 61 -1.22 10.90 -7.50
CA ARG A 61 -0.44 9.67 -7.29
C ARG A 61 -1.20 8.73 -6.36
N CYS A 62 -1.77 9.24 -5.27
CA CYS A 62 -2.62 8.48 -4.35
C CYS A 62 -3.80 7.83 -5.07
N ALA A 63 -4.55 8.61 -5.86
CA ALA A 63 -5.69 8.12 -6.64
C ALA A 63 -5.28 7.03 -7.65
N ARG A 64 -4.13 7.18 -8.31
CA ARG A 64 -3.62 6.16 -9.22
C ARG A 64 -3.28 4.87 -8.47
N PHE A 65 -2.55 4.97 -7.36
CA PHE A 65 -2.19 3.81 -6.54
C PHE A 65 -3.44 3.09 -6.01
N ASN A 66 -4.42 3.83 -5.48
CA ASN A 66 -5.68 3.25 -5.00
C ASN A 66 -6.40 2.45 -6.11
N ALA A 67 -6.46 2.99 -7.33
CA ALA A 67 -7.07 2.29 -8.46
C ALA A 67 -6.32 0.99 -8.80
N ASP A 68 -4.98 1.02 -8.79
CA ASP A 68 -4.15 -0.16 -9.05
C ASP A 68 -4.33 -1.21 -7.92
N VAL A 69 -4.45 -0.79 -6.66
CA VAL A 69 -4.79 -1.67 -5.52
C VAL A 69 -6.14 -2.33 -5.71
N ARG A 70 -7.18 -1.59 -6.11
CA ARG A 70 -8.52 -2.16 -6.35
C ARG A 70 -8.49 -3.21 -7.46
N ALA A 71 -7.73 -2.96 -8.53
CA ALA A 71 -7.57 -3.91 -9.62
C ALA A 71 -6.86 -5.20 -9.17
N VAL A 72 -5.76 -5.08 -8.41
CA VAL A 72 -5.02 -6.24 -7.88
C VAL A 72 -5.85 -7.04 -6.88
N LEU A 73 -6.57 -6.37 -5.96
CA LEU A 73 -7.45 -7.04 -5.01
C LEU A 73 -8.59 -7.81 -5.70
N GLY A 74 -9.14 -7.26 -6.79
CA GLY A 74 -10.11 -7.96 -7.63
C GLY A 74 -9.54 -9.26 -8.19
N ARG A 75 -8.35 -9.19 -8.79
CA ARG A 75 -7.64 -10.37 -9.33
C ARG A 75 -7.29 -11.39 -8.25
N LEU A 76 -6.84 -10.95 -7.06
CA LEU A 76 -6.57 -11.84 -5.93
C LEU A 76 -7.81 -12.63 -5.53
N ARG A 77 -8.99 -12.00 -5.49
CA ARG A 77 -10.25 -12.66 -5.18
C ARG A 77 -10.73 -13.61 -6.29
N GLU A 78 -10.36 -13.35 -7.54
CA GLU A 78 -10.64 -14.26 -8.65
C GLU A 78 -9.74 -15.50 -8.61
N GLU A 79 -8.44 -15.32 -8.43
CA GLU A 79 -7.46 -16.41 -8.48
C GLU A 79 -7.44 -17.27 -7.19
N LEU A 80 -7.59 -16.65 -6.01
CA LEU A 80 -7.65 -17.36 -4.72
C LEU A 80 -9.07 -17.75 -4.30
N GLY A 81 -10.09 -17.25 -4.99
CA GLY A 81 -11.49 -17.30 -4.57
C GLY A 81 -11.87 -16.22 -3.55
N HIS A 82 -13.13 -16.24 -3.11
CA HIS A 82 -13.78 -15.16 -2.35
C HIS A 82 -13.34 -15.00 -0.86
N GLY A 83 -12.10 -15.36 -0.51
CA GLY A 83 -11.61 -15.41 0.87
C GLY A 83 -10.68 -14.27 1.31
N VAL A 84 -10.45 -13.26 0.46
CA VAL A 84 -9.55 -12.13 0.78
C VAL A 84 -10.36 -10.95 1.34
N GLU A 85 -10.23 -10.74 2.65
CA GLU A 85 -10.80 -9.60 3.36
C GLU A 85 -10.04 -8.32 2.97
N ASP A 86 -10.78 -7.29 2.57
CA ASP A 86 -10.22 -5.98 2.27
C ASP A 86 -10.07 -5.17 3.55
N ARG A 87 -8.84 -4.87 3.93
CA ARG A 87 -8.51 -3.96 5.05
C ARG A 87 -7.67 -2.78 4.57
N PHE A 88 -7.54 -2.58 3.26
CA PHE A 88 -6.81 -1.46 2.70
C PHE A 88 -7.61 -0.18 2.90
N THR A 89 -6.95 0.83 3.46
CA THR A 89 -7.47 2.20 3.53
C THR A 89 -6.86 2.99 2.39
N GLU A 90 -7.70 3.63 1.59
CA GLU A 90 -7.25 4.45 0.46
C GLU A 90 -6.35 5.59 0.93
N LEU A 91 -5.28 5.80 0.17
CA LEU A 91 -4.36 6.90 0.41
C LEU A 91 -4.94 8.19 -0.14
N HIS A 92 -4.67 9.30 0.55
CA HIS A 92 -4.97 10.64 0.09
C HIS A 92 -3.77 11.53 0.37
N GLU A 93 -3.64 12.59 -0.42
CA GLU A 93 -2.70 13.66 -0.09
C GLU A 93 -2.97 14.17 1.31
N ASP A 94 -1.90 14.31 2.10
CA ASP A 94 -2.02 14.91 3.41
C ASP A 94 -2.38 16.40 3.23
N PRO A 95 -3.44 16.91 3.88
CA PRO A 95 -3.86 18.30 3.73
C PRO A 95 -2.79 19.30 4.17
N GLU A 96 -1.81 18.87 4.98
CA GLU A 96 -0.69 19.71 5.42
C GLU A 96 0.57 19.55 4.56
N LEU A 97 0.53 18.78 3.47
CA LEU A 97 1.70 18.50 2.64
C LEU A 97 2.33 19.77 2.07
N ASP A 98 1.54 20.74 1.59
CA ASP A 98 2.09 22.01 1.10
C ASP A 98 2.80 22.81 2.20
N ARG A 99 2.27 22.75 3.43
CA ARG A 99 2.90 23.39 4.59
C ARG A 99 4.20 22.68 4.97
N TYR A 100 4.21 21.36 4.94
CA TYR A 100 5.41 20.55 5.17
C TYR A 100 6.50 20.86 4.12
N LEU A 101 6.16 20.85 2.83
CA LEU A 101 7.13 21.07 1.76
C LEU A 101 7.70 22.49 1.74
N ALA A 102 6.98 23.48 2.27
CA ALA A 102 7.46 24.86 2.36
C ALA A 102 8.58 25.03 3.42
N ASP A 103 8.52 24.30 4.53
CA ASP A 103 9.53 24.30 5.60
C ASP A 103 9.52 22.97 6.38
N PRO A 104 10.17 21.91 5.88
CA PRO A 104 10.19 20.62 6.55
C PRO A 104 10.87 20.66 7.93
N GLY A 105 11.92 21.47 8.08
CA GLY A 105 12.68 21.57 9.34
C GLY A 105 11.95 22.31 10.45
N GLY A 106 11.00 23.17 10.09
CA GLY A 106 10.12 23.89 11.02
C GLY A 106 8.72 23.28 11.18
N PHE A 107 8.40 22.23 10.41
CA PHE A 107 7.07 21.63 10.43
C PHE A 107 6.72 21.03 11.79
N ARG A 108 5.48 21.26 12.22
CA ARG A 108 4.88 20.67 13.43
C ARG A 108 3.41 20.41 13.19
N ARG A 109 3.03 19.16 13.38
CA ARG A 109 1.65 18.67 13.37
C ARG A 109 0.90 19.04 14.63
#